data_AF-A0A2A4J8K6-F1
#
_entry.id   AF-A0A2A4J8K6-F1
#
_cell.length_a   1.000
_cell.length_b   1.000
_cell.length_c   1.000
_cell.angle_alpha   90.00
_cell.angle_beta   90.00
_cell.angle_gamma   90.00
#
_symmetry.space_group_name_H-M   'P 1'
#
loop_
_entity.id
_entity.type
_entity.pdbx_description
1 polymer ?
#
loop_
_entity_poly.entity_id
_entity_poly.type
_entity_poly.pdbx_seq_one_letter_code
_entity_poly.pdbx_strand_id
1 'polypeptide(L)'
;MLHYGPTLFLLLLMAVSIHGSASYVNKSHPKPWKVLYYPKKTVFRKADFIDKGCVVFLKMCPKMYKQDVVCARHYDGQYQSFDNYCEMEYENCNSWRKWSLVKNSRC
;
A
#
# COMPACT_ATOMS: atom_id res chain seq x y z
N MET A 1 -38.95 -48.21 22.21
CA MET A 1 -37.55 -47.72 22.18
C MET A 1 -37.12 -47.53 20.73
N LEU A 2 -37.17 -46.31 20.19
CA LEU A 2 -36.52 -45.95 18.93
C LEU A 2 -36.17 -44.45 19.01
N HIS A 3 -35.09 -44.15 19.75
CA HIS A 3 -34.50 -42.81 19.84
C HIS A 3 -33.46 -42.65 18.71
N TYR A 4 -33.89 -42.23 17.52
CA TYR A 4 -32.98 -41.95 16.38
C TYR A 4 -33.19 -40.56 15.75
N GLY A 5 -33.92 -39.66 16.40
CA GLY A 5 -34.25 -38.33 15.88
C GLY A 5 -33.08 -37.32 15.84
N PRO A 6 -32.30 -37.13 16.92
CA PRO A 6 -31.34 -36.01 16.97
C PRO A 6 -30.00 -36.30 16.29
N THR A 7 -29.59 -37.57 16.22
CA THR A 7 -28.29 -37.99 15.65
C THR A 7 -28.25 -37.92 14.12
N LEU A 8 -29.37 -38.21 13.45
CA LEU A 8 -29.45 -38.14 11.98
C LEU A 8 -29.42 -36.68 11.48
N PHE A 9 -30.01 -35.76 12.25
CA PHE A 9 -30.05 -34.33 11.91
C PHE A 9 -28.67 -33.65 12.05
N LEU A 10 -27.88 -34.05 13.06
CA LEU A 10 -26.51 -33.58 13.26
C LEU A 10 -25.55 -34.06 12.17
N LEU A 11 -25.73 -35.27 11.63
CA LEU A 11 -24.89 -35.79 10.54
C LEU A 11 -25.15 -35.08 9.19
N LEU A 12 -26.38 -34.61 8.95
CA LEU A 12 -26.74 -33.86 7.74
C LEU A 12 -26.11 -32.46 7.68
N LEU A 13 -25.93 -31.79 8.82
CA LEU A 13 -25.31 -30.45 8.88
C LEU A 13 -23.80 -30.48 8.59
N MET A 14 -23.10 -31.54 8.99
CA MET A 14 -21.65 -31.67 8.77
C MET A 14 -21.28 -32.05 7.33
N ALA A 15 -22.23 -32.57 6.54
CA ALA A 15 -21.99 -32.96 5.15
C ALA A 15 -21.92 -31.77 4.18
N VAL A 16 -22.43 -30.58 4.56
CA VAL A 16 -22.56 -29.43 3.65
C VAL A 16 -21.29 -28.58 3.57
N SER A 17 -20.30 -28.77 4.45
CA SER A 17 -19.20 -27.81 4.62
C SER A 17 -17.90 -28.09 3.86
N ILE A 18 -17.80 -29.15 3.03
CA ILE A 18 -16.47 -29.65 2.57
C ILE A 18 -16.05 -29.18 1.16
N HIS A 19 -16.89 -28.51 0.38
CA HIS A 19 -16.54 -28.15 -1.02
C HIS A 19 -16.23 -26.67 -1.26
N GLY A 20 -15.53 -26.02 -0.34
CA GLY A 20 -14.94 -24.71 -0.55
C GLY A 20 -13.51 -24.80 -1.06
N SER A 21 -13.28 -25.25 -2.30
CA SER A 21 -11.95 -25.17 -2.92
C SER A 21 -11.58 -23.70 -3.12
N ALA A 22 -10.59 -23.21 -2.35
CA ALA A 22 -10.05 -21.85 -2.47
C ALA A 22 -9.23 -21.69 -3.78
N SER A 23 -9.93 -21.61 -4.91
CA SER A 23 -9.35 -21.26 -6.21
C SER A 23 -9.15 -19.74 -6.32
N TYR A 24 -8.30 -19.15 -5.46
CA TYR A 24 -7.96 -17.73 -5.56
C TYR A 24 -6.46 -17.44 -5.57
N VAL A 25 -5.60 -18.36 -6.04
CA VAL A 25 -4.19 -18.00 -6.26
C VAL A 25 -3.58 -18.71 -7.47
N ASN A 26 -4.28 -18.78 -8.61
CA ASN A 26 -3.59 -19.05 -9.89
C ASN A 26 -4.45 -18.83 -11.14
N LYS A 27 -5.09 -17.67 -11.27
CA LYS A 27 -5.55 -17.22 -12.60
C LYS A 27 -4.40 -16.45 -13.25
N SER A 28 -3.61 -17.15 -14.06
CA SER A 28 -2.84 -16.64 -15.20
C SER A 28 -2.26 -15.22 -15.04
N HIS A 29 -0.95 -15.08 -14.78
CA HIS A 29 -0.27 -13.77 -14.74
C HIS A 29 -0.60 -12.95 -16.01
N PRO A 30 -1.43 -11.90 -15.92
CA PRO A 30 -1.94 -11.21 -17.10
C PRO A 30 -0.92 -10.18 -17.61
N LYS A 31 -0.25 -10.47 -18.74
CA LYS A 31 0.67 -9.56 -19.49
C LYS A 31 1.86 -9.03 -18.65
N PRO A 32 2.95 -8.52 -19.27
CA PRO A 32 3.97 -7.82 -18.50
C PRO A 32 3.31 -6.59 -17.86
N TRP A 33 3.20 -6.60 -16.54
CA TRP A 33 2.59 -5.52 -15.77
C TRP A 33 3.23 -4.18 -16.17
N LYS A 34 2.43 -3.22 -16.61
CA LYS A 34 2.90 -1.85 -16.83
C LYS A 34 3.51 -1.36 -15.51
N VAL A 35 4.79 -1.02 -15.50
CA VAL A 35 5.47 -0.53 -14.30
C VAL A 35 4.72 0.70 -13.79
N LEU A 36 4.12 0.57 -12.61
CA LEU A 36 3.43 1.65 -11.93
C LEU A 36 4.41 2.39 -11.04
N TYR A 37 4.27 3.71 -10.99
CA TYR A 37 5.10 4.59 -10.15
C TYR A 37 4.24 5.31 -9.13
N TYR A 38 4.77 5.50 -7.94
CA TYR A 38 4.13 6.24 -6.86
C TYR A 38 5.16 7.06 -6.07
N PRO A 39 4.97 8.38 -5.94
CA PRO A 39 3.92 9.20 -6.55
C PRO A 39 3.99 9.17 -8.08
N LYS A 40 2.90 9.56 -8.75
CA LYS A 40 2.86 9.57 -10.23
C LYS A 40 4.00 10.46 -10.77
N LYS A 41 4.60 10.05 -11.89
CA LYS A 41 5.72 10.76 -12.54
C LYS A 41 7.01 10.84 -11.70
N THR A 42 7.15 10.02 -10.67
CA THR A 42 8.41 9.84 -9.95
C THR A 42 9.11 8.56 -10.42
N VAL A 43 10.32 8.34 -9.93
CA VAL A 43 11.10 7.13 -10.23
C VAL A 43 10.82 5.96 -9.29
N PHE A 44 10.02 6.17 -8.24
CA PHE A 44 9.72 5.15 -7.25
C PHE A 44 8.65 4.19 -7.78
N ARG A 45 8.98 2.89 -7.87
CA ARG A 45 8.04 1.88 -8.37
C ARG A 45 7.04 1.52 -7.29
N LYS A 46 5.77 1.37 -7.67
CA LYS A 46 4.70 0.94 -6.76
C LYS A 46 5.01 -0.41 -6.10
N ALA A 47 5.66 -1.32 -6.82
CA ALA A 47 6.05 -2.64 -6.31
C ALA A 47 7.02 -2.54 -5.12
N ASP A 48 8.00 -1.63 -5.17
CA ASP A 48 8.97 -1.47 -4.08
C ASP A 48 8.29 -1.08 -2.76
N PHE A 49 7.21 -0.29 -2.81
CA PHE A 49 6.43 0.05 -1.61
C PHE A 49 5.68 -1.16 -1.04
N ILE A 50 5.15 -2.03 -1.90
CA ILE A 50 4.44 -3.23 -1.47
C ILE A 50 5.42 -4.19 -0.79
N ASP A 51 6.64 -4.31 -1.32
CA ASP A 51 7.63 -5.26 -0.83
C ASP A 51 8.40 -4.75 0.40
N LYS A 52 8.74 -3.46 0.43
CA LYS A 52 9.67 -2.87 1.42
C LYS A 52 9.03 -1.80 2.30
N GLY A 53 7.81 -1.35 1.98
CA GLY A 53 7.13 -0.27 2.69
C GLY A 53 7.67 1.13 2.40
N CYS A 54 7.35 2.08 3.28
CA CYS A 54 7.65 3.51 3.09
C CYS A 54 9.14 3.84 3.13
N VAL A 55 9.98 3.00 3.74
CA VAL A 55 11.43 3.21 3.85
C VAL A 55 12.14 3.31 2.49
N VAL A 56 11.47 2.86 1.41
CA VAL A 56 11.90 3.02 0.02
C VAL A 56 12.17 4.49 -0.30
N PHE A 57 11.33 5.41 0.19
CA PHE A 57 11.56 6.83 -0.03
C PHE A 57 12.89 7.30 0.53
N LEU A 58 13.37 6.75 1.64
CA LEU A 58 14.64 7.15 2.25
C LEU A 58 15.83 6.41 1.62
N LYS A 59 15.70 5.08 1.46
CA LYS A 59 16.79 4.20 1.00
C LYS A 59 17.05 4.26 -0.49
N MET A 60 16.00 4.41 -1.31
CA MET A 60 16.09 4.45 -2.77
C MET A 60 15.89 5.86 -3.32
N CYS A 61 15.99 6.88 -2.46
CA CYS A 61 15.92 8.27 -2.87
C CYS A 61 17.05 8.64 -3.85
N PRO A 62 16.74 9.06 -5.08
CA PRO A 62 17.73 9.63 -5.99
C PRO A 62 18.40 10.87 -5.40
N LYS A 63 19.66 11.09 -5.75
CA LYS A 63 20.43 12.27 -5.28
C LYS A 63 19.74 13.59 -5.61
N MET A 64 19.10 13.70 -6.78
CA MET A 64 18.39 14.93 -7.19
C MET A 64 17.25 15.32 -6.25
N TYR A 65 16.60 14.35 -5.60
CA TYR A 65 15.53 14.63 -4.64
C TYR A 65 16.05 14.98 -3.25
N LYS A 66 17.35 14.84 -2.97
CA LYS A 66 17.99 15.21 -1.70
C LYS A 66 18.67 16.58 -1.71
N GLN A 67 18.75 17.23 -2.87
CA GLN A 67 19.54 18.46 -3.03
C GLN A 67 18.91 19.66 -2.32
N ASP A 68 17.58 19.78 -2.41
CA ASP A 68 16.87 20.94 -1.94
C ASP A 68 15.97 20.60 -0.75
N VAL A 69 15.93 21.52 0.21
CA VAL A 69 14.83 21.61 1.18
C VAL A 69 13.55 21.96 0.43
N VAL A 70 12.43 21.34 0.81
CA VAL A 70 11.15 21.55 0.14
C VAL A 70 10.11 22.15 1.07
N CYS A 71 9.28 23.04 0.53
CA CYS A 71 8.09 23.53 1.19
C CYS A 71 6.89 22.75 0.66
N ALA A 72 6.12 22.18 1.59
CA ALA A 72 4.92 21.45 1.26
C ALA A 72 3.70 22.06 1.95
N ARG A 73 2.55 21.90 1.30
CA ARG A 73 1.24 22.30 1.84
C ARG A 73 0.43 21.07 2.19
N HIS A 74 -0.06 21.00 3.41
CA HIS A 74 -0.99 19.96 3.85
C HIS A 74 -2.40 20.24 3.33
N TYR A 75 -3.28 19.23 3.38
CA TYR A 75 -4.64 19.37 2.87
C TYR A 75 -5.49 20.39 3.65
N ASP A 76 -5.16 20.65 4.91
CA ASP A 76 -5.79 21.66 5.77
C ASP A 76 -5.26 23.08 5.55
N GLY A 77 -4.30 23.26 4.63
CA GLY A 77 -3.69 24.54 4.30
C GLY A 77 -2.45 24.90 5.10
N GLN A 78 -2.02 24.07 6.06
CA GLN A 78 -0.76 24.30 6.78
C GLN A 78 0.46 24.13 5.86
N TYR A 79 1.51 24.90 6.11
CA TYR A 79 2.78 24.82 5.39
C TYR A 79 3.86 24.25 6.31
N GLN A 80 4.68 23.34 5.78
CA GLN A 80 5.82 22.76 6.49
C GLN A 80 7.00 22.58 5.55
N SER A 81 8.20 22.87 6.07
CA SER A 81 9.45 22.58 5.39
C SER A 81 9.92 21.16 5.72
N PHE A 82 10.41 20.44 4.72
CA PHE A 82 11.06 19.13 4.84
C PHE A 82 12.48 19.23 4.32
N ASP A 83 13.41 18.51 4.95
CA ASP A 83 14.83 18.53 4.58
C ASP A 83 15.06 18.20 3.10
N ASN A 84 14.18 17.39 2.53
CA ASN A 84 14.14 17.11 1.11
C ASN A 84 12.81 16.48 0.64
N TYR A 85 12.66 16.29 -0.66
CA TYR A 85 11.44 15.71 -1.26
C TYR A 85 11.15 14.29 -0.75
N CYS A 86 12.18 13.47 -0.54
CA CYS A 86 12.00 12.10 -0.09
C CYS A 86 11.52 11.99 1.36
N GLU A 87 11.97 12.87 2.25
CA GLU A 87 11.47 12.95 3.64
C GLU A 87 9.98 13.34 3.66
N MET A 88 9.57 14.28 2.80
CA MET A 88 8.15 14.64 2.65
C MET A 88 7.31 13.44 2.19
N GLU A 89 7.75 12.70 1.18
CA GLU A 89 7.00 11.53 0.70
C GLU A 89 7.04 10.34 1.67
N TYR A 90 8.14 10.19 2.43
CA TYR A 90 8.19 9.25 3.54
C TYR A 90 7.12 9.57 4.58
N GLU A 91 6.97 10.84 4.98
CA GLU A 91 5.94 11.27 5.94
C GLU A 91 4.52 11.06 5.39
N ASN A 92 4.29 11.35 4.11
CA ASN A 92 3.02 11.05 3.44
C ASN A 92 2.65 9.56 3.53
N CYS A 93 3.64 8.69 3.31
CA CYS A 93 3.45 7.24 3.32
C CYS A 93 3.32 6.68 4.74
N ASN A 94 4.21 7.06 5.65
CA ASN A 94 4.34 6.46 6.98
C ASN A 94 3.24 6.93 7.94
N SER A 95 2.89 8.21 7.87
CA SER A 95 1.95 8.86 8.79
C SER A 95 0.59 9.13 8.14
N TRP A 96 0.36 8.63 6.92
CA TRP A 96 -0.86 8.85 6.13
C TRP A 96 -1.21 10.34 5.93
N ARG A 97 -0.17 11.19 5.90
CA ARG A 97 -0.30 12.62 5.64
C ARG A 97 -0.47 12.89 4.15
N LYS A 98 -0.94 14.09 3.82
CA LYS A 98 -1.16 14.53 2.44
C LYS A 98 -0.50 15.88 2.18
N TRP A 99 0.82 15.89 2.29
CA TRP A 99 1.67 17.01 1.89
C TRP A 99 1.82 17.04 0.38
N SER A 100 1.60 18.21 -0.21
CA SER A 100 1.83 18.48 -1.63
C SER A 100 3.00 19.44 -1.78
N LEU A 101 3.98 19.09 -2.61
CA LEU A 101 5.11 19.97 -2.92
C LEU A 101 4.63 21.30 -3.51
N VAL A 102 5.08 22.42 -2.94
CA VAL A 102 4.80 23.77 -3.42
C VAL A 102 6.03 24.38 -4.10
N LYS A 103 7.20 24.32 -3.46
CA LYS A 103 8.46 24.88 -3.96
C LYS A 103 9.68 24.17 -3.38
N ASN A 104 10.80 24.18 -4.12
CA ASN A 104 12.11 23.67 -3.71
C ASN A 104 12.89 24.70 -2.88
N SER A 105 12.25 25.21 -1.84
CA SER A 105 12.86 26.08 -0.83
C SER A 105 12.02 26.02 0.45
N ARG A 106 12.51 26.60 1.55
CA ARG A 106 11.76 26.66 2.81
C ARG A 106 10.41 27.37 2.64
N CYS A 107 9.40 26.90 3.36
CA CYS A 107 8.24 27.72 3.71
C CYS A 107 8.73 28.87 4.59
#